data_AF-A0A9N9VWD0-F1
#
_entry.id   AF-A0A9N9VWD0-F1
#
_cell.length_a   1.000
_cell.length_b   1.000
_cell.length_c   1.000
_cell.angle_alpha   90.00
_cell.angle_beta   90.00
_cell.angle_gamma   90.00
#
_symmetry.space_group_name_H-M   'P 1'
#
loop_
_entity.id
_entity.type
_entity.pdbx_description
1 polymer ?
#
loop_
_entity_poly.entity_id
_entity_poly.type
_entity_poly.pdbx_seq_one_letter_code
_entity_poly.pdbx_strand_id
1 'polypeptide(L)'
;MLRAIFGDNYKNMPNHLPASAGIATNKMIAFFIFWLIHLGFCFFRPYQLTKFFWFKGFIMVPAVFGVFIYCMVETGGQVNHTLPQANATSGIGWFIIQAINTGMGNSATLITNQPDISRWSKTKSTPGVSSMLVKPITCTLAASLGILATAAVNGKWGLTLWNPWDLLDAIQDRHNGSGPRFAIFLAAFTWMVGILGTNIAANMIAFGPDMSLIAPRYIDMKRGFFLAQVLAYAIVPWKIMSSAKTFTSFLSGYGLFMASVAAIMIADCALLIEFGSKGA
;
A
#
# COMPACT_ATOMS: atom_id res chain seq x y z
N MET A 1 -5.42 -10.56 -11.10
CA MET A 1 -4.76 -11.89 -10.99
C MET A 1 -5.71 -13.04 -11.29
N LEU A 2 -6.73 -13.31 -10.45
CA LEU A 2 -7.66 -14.43 -10.67
C LEU A 2 -8.39 -14.34 -12.01
N ARG A 3 -8.78 -13.14 -12.43
CA ARG A 3 -9.32 -12.87 -13.76
C ARG A 3 -8.36 -13.24 -14.91
N ALA A 4 -7.06 -13.09 -14.72
CA ALA A 4 -6.08 -13.46 -15.76
C ALA A 4 -5.97 -14.99 -15.90
N ILE A 5 -6.06 -15.72 -14.78
CA ILE A 5 -6.06 -17.20 -14.74
C ILE A 5 -7.36 -17.75 -15.32
N PHE A 6 -8.50 -17.36 -14.73
CA PHE A 6 -9.81 -17.98 -14.99
C PHE A 6 -10.62 -17.29 -16.10
N GLY A 7 -10.14 -16.15 -16.62
CA GLY A 7 -10.77 -15.43 -17.71
C GLY A 7 -12.18 -14.93 -17.37
N ASP A 8 -13.06 -15.00 -18.37
CA ASP A 8 -14.42 -14.45 -18.30
C ASP A 8 -15.32 -15.20 -17.31
N ASN A 9 -15.04 -16.47 -17.02
CA ASN A 9 -15.76 -17.24 -15.99
C ASN A 9 -15.66 -16.60 -14.60
N TYR A 10 -14.52 -15.98 -14.29
CA TYR A 10 -14.33 -15.27 -13.03
C TYR A 10 -14.90 -13.84 -13.07
N LYS A 11 -14.84 -13.17 -14.23
CA LYS A 11 -15.41 -11.84 -14.42
C LYS A 11 -16.94 -11.87 -14.28
N ASN A 12 -17.59 -12.86 -14.88
CA ASN A 12 -19.04 -12.99 -14.99
C ASN A 12 -19.66 -13.84 -13.88
N MET A 13 -18.93 -14.07 -12.79
CA MET A 13 -19.44 -14.84 -11.65
C MET A 13 -20.67 -14.14 -11.06
N PRO A 14 -21.80 -14.86 -10.85
CA PRO A 14 -23.00 -14.28 -10.28
C PRO A 14 -22.72 -13.73 -8.88
N ASN A 15 -23.22 -12.53 -8.61
CA ASN A 15 -23.06 -11.92 -7.30
C ASN A 15 -24.16 -12.43 -6.35
N HIS A 16 -23.77 -13.15 -5.30
CA HIS A 16 -24.66 -13.66 -4.26
C HIS A 16 -24.72 -12.75 -3.02
N LEU A 17 -23.92 -11.68 -2.97
CA LEU A 17 -23.89 -10.74 -1.85
C LEU A 17 -24.90 -9.60 -2.03
N PRO A 18 -25.54 -9.13 -0.94
CA PRO A 18 -26.44 -7.98 -1.01
C PRO A 18 -25.67 -6.70 -1.37
N ALA A 19 -26.34 -5.74 -2.03
CA ALA A 19 -25.72 -4.47 -2.41
C ALA A 19 -25.13 -3.69 -1.22
N SER A 20 -25.70 -3.84 -0.02
CA SER A 20 -25.22 -3.24 1.24
C SER A 20 -23.85 -3.75 1.71
N ALA A 21 -23.40 -4.90 1.19
CA ALA A 21 -22.08 -5.44 1.48
C ALA A 21 -20.95 -4.57 0.91
N GLY A 22 -21.22 -3.82 -0.17
CA GLY A 22 -20.24 -2.92 -0.80
C GLY A 22 -19.09 -3.63 -1.52
N ILE A 23 -19.24 -4.93 -1.79
CA ILE A 23 -18.26 -5.75 -2.50
C ILE A 23 -18.96 -6.85 -3.29
N ALA A 24 -18.45 -7.17 -4.48
CA ALA A 24 -18.93 -8.27 -5.31
C ALA A 24 -18.35 -9.61 -4.85
N THR A 25 -19.08 -10.69 -5.07
CA THR A 25 -18.71 -12.06 -4.65
C THR A 25 -17.33 -12.47 -5.15
N ASN A 26 -17.00 -12.18 -6.41
CA ASN A 26 -15.66 -12.44 -6.97
C ASN A 26 -14.55 -11.74 -6.18
N LYS A 27 -14.70 -10.45 -5.87
CA LYS A 27 -13.73 -9.66 -5.08
C LYS A 27 -13.64 -10.17 -3.64
N MET A 28 -14.75 -10.62 -3.05
CA MET A 28 -14.74 -11.23 -1.71
C MET A 28 -13.91 -12.52 -1.68
N ILE A 29 -14.07 -13.39 -2.69
CA ILE A 29 -13.28 -14.62 -2.82
C ILE A 29 -11.80 -14.27 -2.98
N ALA A 30 -11.45 -13.31 -3.84
CA ALA A 30 -10.06 -12.87 -3.98
C ALA A 30 -9.49 -12.34 -2.66
N PHE A 31 -10.26 -11.54 -1.92
CA PHE A 31 -9.86 -11.01 -0.62
C PHE A 31 -9.65 -12.12 0.39
N PHE A 32 -10.57 -13.09 0.45
CA PHE A 32 -10.46 -14.25 1.33
C PHE A 32 -9.22 -15.11 1.03
N ILE A 33 -8.94 -15.39 -0.26
CA ILE A 33 -7.72 -16.11 -0.67
C ILE A 33 -6.47 -15.33 -0.28
N PHE A 34 -6.43 -14.01 -0.53
CA PHE A 34 -5.30 -13.17 -0.11
C PHE A 34 -5.12 -13.17 1.41
N TRP A 35 -6.22 -13.12 2.16
CA TRP A 35 -6.23 -13.20 3.61
C TRP A 35 -5.65 -14.54 4.11
N LEU A 36 -6.03 -15.67 3.51
CA LEU A 36 -5.47 -16.99 3.82
C LEU A 36 -3.97 -17.07 3.53
N ILE A 37 -3.52 -16.52 2.40
CA ILE A 37 -2.09 -16.43 2.09
C ILE A 37 -1.37 -15.63 3.17
N HIS A 38 -1.91 -14.47 3.56
CA HIS A 38 -1.31 -13.61 4.58
C HIS A 38 -1.27 -14.28 5.97
N LEU A 39 -2.26 -15.10 6.33
CA LEU A 39 -2.22 -15.90 7.55
C LEU A 39 -1.01 -16.85 7.61
N GLY A 40 -0.61 -17.42 6.48
CA GLY A 40 0.60 -18.24 6.39
C GLY A 40 1.86 -17.47 6.82
N PHE A 41 1.90 -16.16 6.58
CA PHE A 41 3.03 -15.31 6.96
C PHE A 41 3.06 -14.97 8.46
N CYS A 42 1.93 -15.10 9.17
CA CYS A 42 1.83 -14.84 10.62
C CYS A 42 2.64 -15.85 11.46
N PHE A 43 3.00 -17.02 10.91
CA PHE A 43 3.81 -18.00 11.61
C PHE A 43 5.30 -17.62 11.69
N PHE A 44 5.76 -16.73 10.80
CA PHE A 44 7.16 -16.35 10.68
C PHE A 44 7.48 -15.11 11.50
N ARG A 45 8.68 -15.11 12.10
CA ARG A 45 9.22 -13.93 12.79
C ARG A 45 9.88 -12.98 11.78
N PRO A 46 10.00 -11.67 12.10
CA PRO A 46 10.56 -10.65 11.20
C PRO A 46 11.89 -11.05 10.54
N TYR A 47 12.84 -11.60 11.31
CA TYR A 47 14.16 -11.99 10.79
C TYR A 47 14.10 -13.10 9.72
N GLN A 48 13.08 -13.98 9.78
CA GLN A 48 12.89 -15.06 8.80
C GLN A 48 12.34 -14.54 7.46
N LEU A 49 11.69 -13.38 7.48
CA LEU A 49 11.05 -12.76 6.32
C LEU A 49 12.02 -11.91 5.49
N THR A 50 13.28 -11.77 5.91
CA THR A 50 14.30 -10.99 5.20
C THR A 50 14.44 -11.41 3.73
N LYS A 51 14.47 -12.71 3.44
CA LYS A 51 14.56 -13.23 2.06
C LYS A 51 13.32 -12.88 1.23
N PHE A 52 12.15 -12.89 1.85
CA PHE A 52 10.90 -12.49 1.20
C PHE A 52 10.92 -10.99 0.84
N PHE A 53 11.50 -10.13 1.68
CA PHE A 53 11.66 -8.71 1.36
C PHE A 53 12.67 -8.46 0.22
N TRP A 54 13.72 -9.25 0.12
CA TRP A 54 14.62 -9.19 -1.05
C TRP A 54 13.91 -9.64 -2.33
N PHE A 55 13.20 -10.77 -2.26
CA PHE A 55 12.42 -11.28 -3.37
C PHE A 55 11.40 -10.25 -3.86
N LYS A 56 10.59 -9.66 -2.96
CA LYS A 56 9.60 -8.64 -3.32
C LYS A 56 10.26 -7.44 -4.00
N GLY A 57 11.42 -6.99 -3.49
CA GLY A 57 12.13 -5.84 -4.05
C GLY A 57 12.58 -6.09 -5.48
N PHE A 58 13.14 -7.27 -5.73
CA PHE A 58 13.65 -7.65 -7.05
C PHE A 58 12.53 -7.79 -8.10
N ILE A 59 11.39 -8.40 -7.75
CA ILE A 59 10.31 -8.61 -8.72
C ILE A 59 9.51 -7.33 -9.01
N MET A 60 9.40 -6.41 -8.05
CA MET A 60 8.60 -5.19 -8.20
C MET A 60 9.17 -4.23 -9.25
N VAL A 61 10.49 -4.09 -9.31
CA VAL A 61 11.17 -3.20 -10.27
C VAL A 61 10.79 -3.50 -11.72
N PRO A 62 11.05 -4.70 -12.28
CA PRO A 62 10.73 -4.99 -13.67
C PRO A 62 9.24 -4.90 -13.96
N ALA A 63 8.38 -5.17 -12.98
CA ALA A 63 6.94 -5.12 -13.18
C ALA A 63 6.40 -3.67 -13.20
N VAL A 64 6.94 -2.74 -12.39
CA VAL A 64 6.67 -1.29 -12.46
C VAL A 64 7.12 -0.71 -13.79
N PHE A 65 8.36 -0.97 -14.18
CA PHE A 65 8.87 -0.50 -15.48
C PHE A 65 8.13 -1.15 -16.65
N GLY A 66 7.81 -2.44 -16.57
CA GLY A 66 7.10 -3.17 -17.62
C GLY A 66 5.70 -2.61 -17.90
N VAL A 67 4.91 -2.36 -16.85
CA VAL A 67 3.58 -1.74 -17.01
C VAL A 67 3.71 -0.31 -17.54
N PHE A 68 4.68 0.47 -17.05
CA PHE A 68 4.94 1.82 -17.56
C PHE A 68 5.31 1.84 -19.04
N ILE A 69 6.29 1.03 -19.45
CA ILE A 69 6.75 0.92 -20.84
C ILE A 69 5.59 0.50 -21.74
N TYR A 70 4.79 -0.49 -21.32
CA TYR A 70 3.59 -0.90 -22.07
C TYR A 70 2.64 0.29 -22.28
N CYS A 71 2.30 1.03 -21.23
CA CYS A 71 1.40 2.17 -21.34
C CYS A 71 1.95 3.25 -22.28
N MET A 72 3.25 3.54 -22.21
CA MET A 72 3.90 4.53 -23.07
C MET A 72 3.95 4.08 -24.53
N VAL A 73 4.27 2.81 -24.81
CA VAL A 73 4.28 2.26 -26.18
C VAL A 73 2.88 2.26 -26.77
N GLU A 74 1.90 1.80 -26.00
CA GLU A 74 0.50 1.76 -26.43
C GLU A 74 -0.02 3.17 -26.76
N THR A 75 0.40 4.18 -26.03
CA THR A 75 -0.08 5.57 -26.18
C THR A 75 0.78 6.43 -27.11
N GLY A 76 1.86 5.88 -27.68
CA GLY A 76 2.85 6.65 -28.43
C GLY A 76 3.54 7.74 -27.58
N GLY A 77 3.54 7.57 -26.25
CA GLY A 77 4.11 8.51 -25.30
C GLY A 77 3.32 9.80 -25.08
N GLN A 78 2.06 9.87 -25.54
CA GLN A 78 1.25 11.08 -25.40
C GLN A 78 0.60 11.17 -24.00
N VAL A 79 1.02 12.16 -23.21
CA VAL A 79 0.52 12.39 -21.83
C VAL A 79 -0.17 13.76 -21.68
N ASN A 80 -0.16 14.58 -22.73
CA ASN A 80 -0.31 16.04 -22.63
C ASN A 80 -1.73 16.58 -22.35
N HIS A 81 -2.79 15.75 -22.39
CA HIS A 81 -4.17 16.25 -22.31
C HIS A 81 -5.00 15.65 -21.16
N THR A 82 -4.40 14.85 -20.28
CA THR A 82 -5.14 14.05 -19.27
C THR A 82 -4.48 14.00 -17.91
N LEU A 83 -3.45 14.81 -17.68
CA LEU A 83 -3.03 15.08 -16.31
C LEU A 83 -4.21 15.73 -15.58
N PRO A 84 -4.65 15.19 -14.42
CA PRO A 84 -5.77 15.75 -13.69
C PRO A 84 -5.47 17.22 -13.41
N GLN A 85 -6.32 18.13 -13.90
CA GLN A 85 -6.22 19.52 -13.49
C GLN A 85 -6.47 19.59 -12.00
N ALA A 86 -5.57 20.28 -11.28
CA ALA A 86 -5.77 20.55 -9.87
C ALA A 86 -6.99 21.46 -9.72
N ASN A 87 -8.15 20.87 -9.46
CA ASN A 87 -9.36 21.61 -9.08
C ASN A 87 -9.20 22.12 -7.65
N ALA A 88 -8.35 23.14 -7.49
CA ALA A 88 -8.12 23.79 -6.23
C ALA A 88 -9.24 24.82 -5.98
N THR A 89 -10.38 24.36 -5.45
CA THR A 89 -11.49 25.23 -5.03
C THR A 89 -11.06 26.32 -4.03
N SER A 90 -9.91 26.16 -3.36
CA SER A 90 -9.35 27.08 -2.36
C SER A 90 -7.93 27.58 -2.73
N GLY A 91 -7.53 27.47 -4.00
CA GLY A 91 -6.23 27.93 -4.51
C GLY A 91 -5.10 26.89 -4.44
N ILE A 92 -4.13 27.02 -5.34
CA ILE A 92 -3.02 26.06 -5.52
C ILE A 92 -2.22 25.83 -4.23
N GLY A 93 -2.02 26.87 -3.41
CA GLY A 93 -1.32 26.74 -2.13
C GLY A 93 -2.00 25.75 -1.18
N TRP A 94 -3.32 25.82 -1.05
CA TRP A 94 -4.07 24.89 -0.22
C TRP A 94 -4.04 23.46 -0.78
N PHE A 95 -4.09 23.32 -2.10
CA PHE A 95 -3.95 22.02 -2.75
C PHE A 95 -2.59 21.37 -2.47
N ILE A 96 -1.49 22.15 -2.52
CA ILE A 96 -0.15 21.66 -2.19
C ILE A 96 -0.09 21.18 -0.73
N ILE A 97 -0.62 21.99 0.21
CA ILE A 97 -0.66 21.60 1.63
C ILE A 97 -1.51 20.35 1.85
N GLN A 98 -2.66 20.22 1.20
CA GLN A 98 -3.48 19.00 1.28
C GLN A 98 -2.77 17.77 0.71
N ALA A 99 -2.02 17.93 -0.40
CA ALA A 99 -1.24 16.84 -0.99
C ALA A 99 -0.11 16.39 -0.05
N ILE A 100 0.62 17.33 0.56
CA ILE A 100 1.64 17.04 1.58
C ILE A 100 1.01 16.31 2.76
N ASN A 101 -0.10 16.82 3.29
CA ASN A 101 -0.78 16.20 4.43
C ASN A 101 -1.25 14.77 4.12
N THR A 102 -1.83 14.54 2.94
CA THR A 102 -2.27 13.20 2.50
C THR A 102 -1.07 12.25 2.35
N GLY A 103 0.04 12.72 1.79
CA GLY A 103 1.28 11.95 1.67
C GLY A 103 1.91 11.60 3.01
N MET A 104 1.91 12.54 3.96
CA MET A 104 2.36 12.29 5.33
C MET A 104 1.44 11.31 6.05
N GLY A 105 0.12 11.43 5.89
CA GLY A 105 -0.87 10.51 6.47
C GLY A 105 -0.65 9.05 6.03
N ASN A 106 -0.36 8.82 4.75
CA ASN A 106 0.01 7.50 4.22
C ASN A 106 1.28 6.91 4.86
N SER A 107 2.17 7.76 5.33
CA SER A 107 3.47 7.38 5.91
C SER A 107 3.49 7.39 7.44
N ALA A 108 2.42 7.86 8.09
CA ALA A 108 2.43 8.18 9.50
C ALA A 108 2.67 6.95 10.39
N THR A 109 2.04 5.81 10.06
CA THR A 109 2.27 4.52 10.75
C THR A 109 3.69 4.06 10.69
N LEU A 110 4.31 4.17 9.51
CA LEU A 110 5.69 3.78 9.34
C LEU A 110 6.63 4.67 10.15
N ILE A 111 6.29 5.95 10.32
CA ILE A 111 7.10 6.88 11.12
C ILE A 111 7.02 6.51 12.60
N THR A 112 5.83 6.28 13.14
CA THR A 112 5.65 5.94 14.56
C THR A 112 6.23 4.57 14.91
N ASN A 113 6.15 3.61 13.98
CA ASN A 113 6.53 2.22 14.23
C ASN A 113 7.93 1.90 13.69
N GLN A 114 8.65 2.88 13.14
CA GLN A 114 10.03 2.71 12.68
C GLN A 114 10.97 2.09 13.73
N PRO A 115 10.83 2.39 15.05
CA PRO A 115 11.61 1.73 16.11
C PRO A 115 11.50 0.19 16.12
N ASP A 116 10.38 -0.38 15.66
CA ASP A 116 10.16 -1.83 15.65
C ASP A 116 11.05 -2.56 14.65
N ILE A 117 11.40 -1.87 13.57
CA ILE A 117 12.30 -2.39 12.54
C ILE A 117 13.74 -2.02 12.88
N SER A 118 13.97 -0.79 13.37
CA SER A 118 15.33 -0.30 13.66
C SER A 118 16.03 -1.06 14.77
N ARG A 119 15.30 -1.65 15.73
CA ARG A 119 15.87 -2.52 16.78
C ARG A 119 16.62 -3.74 16.24
N TRP A 120 16.31 -4.17 15.02
CA TRP A 120 16.97 -5.28 14.34
C TRP A 120 18.18 -4.84 13.50
N SER A 121 18.46 -3.53 13.47
CA SER A 121 19.64 -2.99 12.79
C SER A 121 20.91 -3.28 13.59
N LYS A 122 21.97 -3.66 12.89
CA LYS A 122 23.31 -3.85 13.47
C LYS A 122 23.98 -2.53 13.84
N THR A 123 23.54 -1.42 13.25
CA THR A 123 24.19 -0.10 13.37
C THR A 123 23.14 0.99 13.62
N LYS A 124 23.48 1.96 14.47
CA LYS A 124 22.58 3.05 14.87
C LYS A 124 22.21 4.02 13.74
N SER A 125 23.14 4.29 12.81
CA SER A 125 22.92 5.27 11.72
C SER A 125 22.19 4.69 10.50
N THR A 126 22.30 3.39 10.26
CA THR A 126 21.77 2.75 9.05
C THR A 126 20.25 2.95 8.86
N PRO A 127 19.38 2.80 9.88
CA PRO A 127 17.94 2.99 9.70
C PRO A 127 17.57 4.41 9.27
N GLY A 128 18.23 5.42 9.82
CA GLY A 128 17.98 6.83 9.49
C GLY A 128 18.42 7.17 8.07
N VAL A 129 19.68 6.88 7.73
CA VAL A 129 20.24 7.22 6.40
C VAL A 129 19.54 6.47 5.28
N SER A 130 19.28 5.17 5.46
CA SER A 130 18.59 4.36 4.44
C SER A 130 17.17 4.85 4.20
N SER A 131 16.42 5.17 5.24
CA SER A 131 15.04 5.65 5.11
C SER A 131 14.98 7.04 4.46
N MET A 132 15.92 7.92 4.80
CA MET A 132 15.99 9.28 4.25
C MET A 132 16.30 9.30 2.75
N LEU A 133 17.17 8.39 2.27
CA LEU A 133 17.54 8.33 0.85
C LEU A 133 16.57 7.49 0.03
N VAL A 134 16.26 6.28 0.49
CA VAL A 134 15.52 5.30 -0.32
C VAL A 134 14.05 5.69 -0.46
N LYS A 135 13.40 6.16 0.61
CA LYS A 135 11.95 6.40 0.60
C LYS A 135 11.54 7.53 -0.36
N PRO A 136 12.17 8.72 -0.34
CA PRO A 136 11.79 9.79 -1.28
C PRO A 136 12.03 9.40 -2.73
N ILE A 137 13.16 8.77 -3.03
CA ILE A 137 13.51 8.34 -4.40
C ILE A 137 12.49 7.32 -4.91
N THR A 138 12.25 6.26 -4.14
CA THR A 138 11.34 5.17 -4.56
C THR A 138 9.88 5.62 -4.63
N CYS A 139 9.40 6.43 -3.68
CA CYS A 139 8.04 6.97 -3.73
C CYS A 139 7.84 7.92 -4.91
N THR A 140 8.79 8.85 -5.13
CA THR A 140 8.71 9.82 -6.23
C THR A 140 8.74 9.12 -7.59
N LEU A 141 9.64 8.16 -7.76
CA LEU A 141 9.74 7.38 -8.99
C LEU A 141 8.47 6.56 -9.24
N ALA A 142 8.00 5.79 -8.25
CA ALA A 142 6.82 4.96 -8.39
C ALA A 142 5.55 5.79 -8.65
N ALA A 143 5.38 6.91 -7.93
CA ALA A 143 4.24 7.81 -8.14
C ALA A 143 4.29 8.46 -9.52
N SER A 144 5.44 8.96 -9.95
CA SER A 144 5.61 9.59 -11.27
C SER A 144 5.29 8.61 -12.39
N LEU A 145 5.87 7.39 -12.36
CA LEU A 145 5.62 6.36 -13.36
C LEU A 145 4.12 5.96 -13.38
N GLY A 146 3.50 5.79 -12.21
CA GLY A 146 2.08 5.44 -12.12
C GLY A 146 1.15 6.53 -12.66
N ILE A 147 1.41 7.79 -12.31
CA ILE A 147 0.62 8.95 -12.78
C ILE A 147 0.76 9.09 -14.30
N LEU A 148 1.98 9.07 -14.83
CA LEU A 148 2.22 9.21 -16.27
C LEU A 148 1.60 8.07 -17.08
N ALA A 149 1.77 6.82 -16.63
CA ALA A 149 1.16 5.66 -17.28
C ALA A 149 -0.37 5.76 -17.30
N THR A 150 -0.98 6.09 -16.16
CA THR A 150 -2.43 6.19 -16.03
C THR A 150 -2.98 7.37 -16.84
N ALA A 151 -2.30 8.51 -16.83
CA ALA A 151 -2.69 9.69 -17.61
C ALA A 151 -2.66 9.39 -19.12
N ALA A 152 -1.58 8.79 -19.62
CA ALA A 152 -1.46 8.45 -21.04
C ALA A 152 -2.59 7.50 -21.49
N VAL A 153 -2.87 6.47 -20.69
CA VAL A 153 -3.94 5.50 -20.97
C VAL A 153 -5.32 6.15 -20.90
N ASN A 154 -5.59 6.96 -19.87
CA ASN A 154 -6.85 7.69 -19.76
C ASN A 154 -7.10 8.60 -20.98
N GLY A 155 -6.04 9.22 -21.51
CA GLY A 155 -6.12 10.07 -22.71
C GLY A 155 -6.45 9.30 -23.98
N LYS A 156 -5.74 8.19 -24.24
CA LYS A 156 -5.99 7.39 -25.44
C LYS A 156 -7.33 6.64 -25.38
N TRP A 157 -7.70 6.13 -24.21
CA TRP A 157 -8.85 5.23 -24.06
C TRP A 157 -10.12 5.94 -23.57
N GLY A 158 -10.08 7.23 -23.26
CA GLY A 158 -11.23 7.98 -22.74
C GLY A 158 -11.74 7.46 -21.40
N LEU A 159 -10.86 6.86 -20.59
CA LEU A 159 -11.20 6.30 -19.28
C LEU A 159 -10.79 7.25 -18.15
N THR A 160 -11.33 7.02 -16.96
CA THR A 160 -10.93 7.73 -15.73
C THR A 160 -10.47 6.73 -14.69
N LEU A 161 -9.33 6.10 -14.98
CA LEU A 161 -8.66 5.18 -14.08
C LEU A 161 -7.90 5.96 -13.01
N TRP A 162 -7.96 5.49 -11.77
CA TRP A 162 -7.26 6.10 -10.63
C TRP A 162 -6.38 5.12 -9.84
N ASN A 163 -6.52 3.81 -10.09
CA ASN A 163 -5.76 2.78 -9.41
C ASN A 163 -5.14 1.77 -10.41
N PRO A 164 -4.05 1.10 -10.03
CA PRO A 164 -3.33 0.20 -10.94
C PRO A 164 -4.09 -1.10 -11.23
N TRP A 165 -5.04 -1.51 -10.39
CA TRP A 165 -5.82 -2.74 -10.60
C TRP A 165 -6.82 -2.56 -11.74
N ASP A 166 -7.54 -1.44 -11.75
CA ASP A 166 -8.47 -1.06 -12.80
C ASP A 166 -7.73 -0.83 -14.12
N LEU A 167 -6.49 -0.32 -14.06
CA LEU A 167 -5.62 -0.25 -15.23
C LEU A 167 -5.32 -1.64 -15.81
N LEU A 168 -4.89 -2.59 -14.98
CA LEU A 168 -4.65 -3.97 -15.44
C LEU A 168 -5.93 -4.64 -15.98
N ASP A 169 -7.08 -4.38 -15.36
CA ASP A 169 -8.38 -4.85 -15.85
C ASP A 169 -8.73 -4.23 -17.22
N ALA A 170 -8.52 -2.92 -17.39
CA ALA A 170 -8.76 -2.22 -18.65
C ALA A 170 -7.84 -2.69 -19.79
N ILE A 171 -6.60 -3.06 -19.47
CA ILE A 171 -5.66 -3.70 -20.40
C ILE A 171 -6.17 -5.10 -20.77
N GLN A 172 -6.62 -5.87 -19.78
CA GLN A 172 -7.14 -7.22 -20.01
C GLN A 172 -8.40 -7.22 -20.88
N ASP A 173 -9.28 -6.23 -20.69
CA ASP A 173 -10.50 -6.05 -21.50
C ASP A 173 -10.21 -5.82 -22.99
N ARG A 174 -9.08 -5.18 -23.32
CA ARG A 174 -8.68 -4.89 -24.71
C ARG A 174 -7.82 -5.99 -25.33
N HIS A 175 -7.05 -6.70 -24.51
CA HIS A 175 -6.11 -7.72 -24.97
C HIS A 175 -6.40 -9.07 -24.28
N ASN A 176 -7.38 -9.82 -24.81
CA ASN A 176 -7.79 -11.11 -24.26
C ASN A 176 -6.99 -12.33 -24.77
N GLY A 177 -5.80 -12.11 -25.34
CA GLY A 177 -4.92 -13.18 -25.83
C GLY A 177 -4.17 -13.90 -24.70
N SER A 178 -3.69 -15.12 -24.96
CA SER A 178 -2.91 -15.91 -23.98
C SER A 178 -1.63 -15.20 -23.50
N GLY A 179 -0.89 -14.57 -24.42
CA GLY A 179 0.32 -13.80 -24.10
C GLY A 179 0.05 -12.60 -23.17
N PRO A 180 -0.83 -11.65 -23.56
CA PRO A 180 -1.20 -10.52 -22.70
C PRO A 180 -1.78 -10.94 -21.34
N ARG A 181 -2.61 -12.00 -21.30
CA ARG A 181 -3.15 -12.53 -20.03
C ARG A 181 -2.04 -13.03 -19.09
N PHE A 182 -1.01 -13.68 -19.62
CA PHE A 182 0.14 -14.10 -18.83
C PHE A 182 0.94 -12.90 -18.30
N ALA A 183 1.20 -11.89 -19.12
CA ALA A 183 1.89 -10.67 -18.68
C ALA A 183 1.11 -9.93 -17.57
N ILE A 184 -0.22 -9.81 -17.71
CA ILE A 184 -1.11 -9.21 -16.71
C ILE A 184 -1.12 -10.04 -15.42
N PHE A 185 -1.10 -11.37 -15.55
CA PHE A 185 -0.96 -12.26 -14.38
C PHE A 185 0.34 -11.99 -13.63
N LEU A 186 1.49 -11.91 -14.31
CA LEU A 186 2.78 -11.63 -13.70
C LEU A 186 2.83 -10.26 -13.02
N ALA A 187 2.28 -9.22 -13.67
CA ALA A 187 2.17 -7.89 -13.09
C ALA A 187 1.29 -7.89 -11.83
N ALA A 188 0.09 -8.49 -11.92
CA ALA A 188 -0.84 -8.56 -10.80
C ALA A 188 -0.30 -9.43 -9.64
N PHE A 189 0.41 -10.52 -9.94
CA PHE A 189 1.07 -11.36 -8.94
C PHE A 189 2.15 -10.58 -8.20
N THR A 190 2.99 -9.87 -8.94
CA THR A 190 4.03 -9.01 -8.37
C THR A 190 3.44 -7.94 -7.45
N TRP A 191 2.35 -7.29 -7.88
CA TRP A 191 1.64 -6.30 -7.06
C TRP A 191 1.06 -6.91 -5.80
N MET A 192 0.46 -8.10 -5.90
CA MET A 192 -0.04 -8.84 -4.74
C MET A 192 1.07 -9.14 -3.74
N VAL A 193 2.24 -9.62 -4.20
CA VAL A 193 3.41 -9.87 -3.34
C VAL A 193 3.94 -8.57 -2.73
N GLY A 194 3.93 -7.47 -3.50
CA GLY A 194 4.29 -6.14 -3.04
C GLY A 194 3.39 -5.66 -1.89
N ILE A 195 2.07 -5.72 -2.07
CA ILE A 195 1.08 -5.36 -1.04
C ILE A 195 1.20 -6.25 0.18
N LEU A 196 1.37 -7.56 -0.02
CA LEU A 196 1.57 -8.52 1.05
C LEU A 196 2.78 -8.12 1.90
N GLY A 197 3.92 -7.86 1.26
CA GLY A 197 5.12 -7.47 1.97
C GLY A 197 5.07 -6.08 2.58
N THR A 198 4.28 -5.16 2.03
CA THR A 198 4.05 -3.86 2.68
C THR A 198 3.17 -4.03 3.91
N ASN A 199 2.12 -4.85 3.86
CA ASN A 199 1.26 -5.13 5.03
C ASN A 199 2.02 -5.83 6.16
N ILE A 200 2.85 -6.82 5.82
CA ILE A 200 3.72 -7.48 6.80
C ILE A 200 4.63 -6.45 7.47
N ALA A 201 5.35 -5.66 6.69
CA ALA A 201 6.36 -4.73 7.21
C ALA A 201 5.75 -3.56 8.00
N ALA A 202 4.67 -2.97 7.49
CA ALA A 202 4.09 -1.75 8.03
C ALA A 202 3.08 -2.00 9.17
N ASN A 203 2.31 -3.08 9.06
CA ASN A 203 1.14 -3.30 9.92
C ASN A 203 1.34 -4.50 10.84
N MET A 204 1.74 -5.65 10.29
CA MET A 204 1.84 -6.89 11.07
C MET A 204 2.99 -6.83 12.10
N ILE A 205 4.19 -6.44 11.67
CA ILE A 205 5.40 -6.42 12.52
C ILE A 205 5.26 -5.45 13.70
N ALA A 206 4.55 -4.33 13.52
CA ALA A 206 4.29 -3.37 14.59
C ALA A 206 3.18 -3.85 15.54
N PHE A 207 2.07 -4.32 14.98
CA PHE A 207 0.90 -4.72 15.77
C PHE A 207 1.16 -5.92 16.70
N GLY A 208 1.99 -6.87 16.29
CA GLY A 208 2.27 -8.06 17.11
C GLY A 208 2.89 -7.75 18.47
N PRO A 209 4.04 -7.05 18.52
CA PRO A 209 4.63 -6.56 19.75
C PRO A 209 3.67 -5.70 20.59
N ASP A 210 2.93 -4.78 19.97
CA ASP A 210 1.98 -3.91 20.68
C ASP A 210 0.91 -4.73 21.43
N MET A 211 0.34 -5.73 20.77
CA MET A 211 -0.64 -6.61 21.41
C MET A 211 -0.06 -7.46 22.53
N SER A 212 1.23 -7.83 22.43
CA SER A 212 1.90 -8.55 23.50
C SER A 212 2.14 -7.71 24.75
N LEU A 213 2.14 -6.37 24.63
CA LEU A 213 2.23 -5.48 25.78
C LEU A 213 0.88 -5.32 26.50
N ILE A 214 -0.24 -5.41 25.78
CA ILE A 214 -1.59 -5.25 26.35
C ILE A 214 -1.95 -6.43 27.27
N ALA A 215 -1.64 -7.65 26.83
CA ALA A 215 -1.99 -8.87 27.57
C ALA A 215 -0.85 -9.91 27.50
N PRO A 216 0.32 -9.64 28.12
CA PRO A 216 1.54 -10.43 27.93
C PRO A 216 1.42 -11.90 28.34
N ARG A 217 0.52 -12.20 29.29
CA ARG A 217 0.24 -13.58 29.73
C ARG A 217 -0.53 -14.39 28.68
N TYR A 218 -1.29 -13.75 27.80
CA TYR A 218 -2.24 -14.40 26.89
C TYR A 218 -1.85 -14.25 25.42
N ILE A 219 -1.19 -13.15 25.06
CA ILE A 219 -0.87 -12.78 23.69
C ILE A 219 0.64 -12.73 23.52
N ASP A 220 1.18 -13.70 22.81
CA ASP A 220 2.52 -13.61 22.25
C ASP A 220 2.48 -12.82 20.92
N MET A 221 3.65 -12.42 20.44
CA MET A 221 3.78 -11.65 19.19
C MET A 221 3.09 -12.33 17.99
N LYS A 222 3.15 -13.66 17.87
CA LYS A 222 2.52 -14.39 16.75
C LYS A 222 1.00 -14.39 16.88
N ARG A 223 0.46 -14.60 18.08
CA ARG A 223 -0.97 -14.45 18.37
C ARG A 223 -1.45 -13.05 18.06
N GLY A 224 -0.63 -12.03 18.35
CA GLY A 224 -0.86 -10.64 17.93
C GLY A 224 -1.00 -10.50 16.40
N PHE A 225 -0.15 -11.17 15.61
CA PHE A 225 -0.27 -11.17 14.15
C PHE A 225 -1.60 -11.78 13.67
N PHE A 226 -2.03 -12.90 14.26
CA PHE A 226 -3.34 -13.49 13.94
C PHE A 226 -4.50 -12.57 14.30
N LEU A 227 -4.42 -11.90 15.45
CA LEU A 227 -5.43 -10.92 15.86
C LEU A 227 -5.51 -9.75 14.87
N ALA A 228 -4.35 -9.24 14.41
CA ALA A 228 -4.29 -8.20 13.38
C ALA A 228 -5.08 -8.62 12.12
N GLN A 229 -4.93 -9.88 11.71
CA GLN A 229 -5.59 -10.42 10.53
C GLN A 229 -7.10 -10.56 10.68
N VAL A 230 -7.57 -10.94 11.87
CA VAL A 230 -9.01 -11.00 12.15
C VAL A 230 -9.61 -9.60 12.13
N LEU A 231 -8.95 -8.63 12.78
CA LEU A 231 -9.40 -7.25 12.80
C LEU A 231 -9.38 -6.60 11.41
N ALA A 232 -8.35 -6.86 10.61
CA ALA A 232 -8.26 -6.37 9.23
C ALA A 232 -9.42 -6.84 8.35
N TYR A 233 -9.95 -8.05 8.61
CA TYR A 233 -11.15 -8.55 7.93
C TYR A 233 -12.41 -7.89 8.49
N ALA A 234 -12.51 -7.74 9.82
CA ALA A 234 -13.67 -7.21 10.52
C ALA A 234 -13.95 -5.71 10.24
N ILE A 235 -12.94 -4.92 9.90
CA ILE A 235 -13.10 -3.48 9.58
C ILE A 235 -13.72 -3.22 8.20
N VAL A 236 -13.99 -4.26 7.39
CA VAL A 236 -14.67 -4.12 6.09
C VAL A 236 -13.97 -3.10 5.18
N PRO A 237 -12.66 -3.27 4.89
CA PRO A 237 -11.81 -2.22 4.34
C PRO A 237 -12.23 -1.75 2.94
N TRP A 238 -12.95 -2.58 2.17
CA TRP A 238 -13.43 -2.23 0.84
C TRP A 238 -14.44 -1.07 0.84
N LYS A 239 -15.13 -0.82 1.96
CA LYS A 239 -16.02 0.36 2.06
C LYS A 239 -15.23 1.68 2.03
N ILE A 240 -14.01 1.68 2.56
CA ILE A 240 -13.10 2.85 2.56
C ILE A 240 -12.56 3.09 1.14
N MET A 241 -12.27 2.02 0.39
CA MET A 241 -11.78 2.08 -0.99
C MET A 241 -12.88 2.34 -2.05
N SER A 242 -14.13 2.59 -1.63
CA SER A 242 -15.24 2.82 -2.56
C SER A 242 -15.06 4.06 -3.44
N SER A 243 -14.29 5.05 -2.98
CA SER A 243 -14.06 6.32 -3.69
C SER A 243 -12.69 6.90 -3.35
N ALA A 244 -12.03 7.50 -4.34
CA ALA A 244 -10.77 8.23 -4.15
C ALA A 244 -10.91 9.35 -3.11
N LYS A 245 -12.06 10.05 -3.07
CA LYS A 245 -12.33 11.11 -2.08
C LYS A 245 -12.46 10.55 -0.67
N THR A 246 -13.17 9.43 -0.49
CA THR A 246 -13.30 8.77 0.81
C THR A 246 -11.93 8.31 1.32
N PHE A 247 -11.13 7.75 0.41
CA PHE A 247 -9.78 7.30 0.71
C PHE A 247 -8.84 8.44 1.14
N THR A 248 -8.76 9.53 0.38
CA THR A 248 -7.89 10.69 0.73
C THR A 248 -8.36 11.39 2.00
N SER A 249 -9.67 11.45 2.25
CA SER A 249 -10.23 12.00 3.49
C SER A 249 -9.84 11.15 4.70
N PHE A 250 -9.95 9.83 4.59
CA PHE A 250 -9.54 8.89 5.63
C PHE A 250 -8.05 9.06 5.96
N LEU A 251 -7.18 9.11 4.96
CA LEU A 251 -5.74 9.32 5.14
C LEU A 251 -5.39 10.65 5.82
N SER A 252 -6.10 11.71 5.45
CA SER A 252 -5.90 13.03 6.06
C SER A 252 -6.28 13.04 7.54
N GLY A 253 -7.41 12.43 7.90
CA GLY A 253 -7.83 12.30 9.30
C GLY A 253 -6.89 11.39 10.10
N TYR A 254 -6.43 10.31 9.49
CA TYR A 254 -5.49 9.37 10.09
C TYR A 254 -4.14 10.02 10.42
N GLY A 255 -3.61 10.83 9.49
CA GLY A 255 -2.36 11.57 9.69
C GLY A 255 -2.41 12.52 10.89
N LEU A 256 -3.55 13.18 11.12
CA LEU A 256 -3.74 14.11 12.24
C LEU A 256 -3.61 13.41 13.60
N PHE A 257 -4.24 12.23 13.74
CA PHE A 257 -4.16 11.45 14.98
C PHE A 257 -2.73 10.95 15.22
N MET A 258 -2.11 10.34 14.21
CA MET A 258 -0.76 9.78 14.34
C MET A 258 0.31 10.85 14.56
N ALA A 259 0.15 12.04 13.97
CA ALA A 259 1.07 13.16 14.19
C ALA A 259 1.10 13.61 15.66
N SER A 260 -0.06 13.63 16.34
CA SER A 260 -0.13 13.99 17.76
C SER A 260 0.64 13.01 18.65
N VAL A 261 0.50 11.70 18.38
CA VAL A 261 1.23 10.66 19.10
C VAL A 261 2.74 10.79 18.85
N ALA A 262 3.14 10.94 17.59
CA ALA A 262 4.54 11.12 17.23
C ALA A 262 5.17 12.36 17.90
N ALA A 263 4.43 13.48 17.96
CA ALA A 263 4.90 14.70 18.60
C ALA A 263 5.18 14.50 20.10
N ILE A 264 4.29 13.80 20.81
CA ILE A 264 4.48 13.47 22.23
C ILE A 264 5.71 12.58 22.42
N MET A 265 5.86 11.53 21.61
CA MET A 265 7.02 10.63 21.68
C MET A 265 8.35 11.36 21.43
N ILE A 266 8.39 12.29 20.47
CA ILE A 266 9.58 13.08 20.18
C ILE A 266 9.87 14.07 21.31
N ALA A 267 8.84 14.76 21.82
CA ALA A 267 9.00 15.71 22.92
C ALA A 267 9.54 15.02 24.17
N ASP A 268 9.01 13.84 24.53
CA ASP A 268 9.50 13.06 25.66
C ASP A 268 10.97 12.63 25.47
N CYS A 269 11.31 12.06 24.31
CA CYS A 269 12.66 11.58 24.04
C CYS A 269 13.70 12.70 23.96
N ALA A 270 13.37 13.80 23.27
CA ALA A 270 14.32 14.88 23.00
C ALA A 270 14.39 15.91 24.13
N LEU A 271 13.26 16.25 24.76
CA LEU A 271 13.19 17.31 25.78
C LEU A 271 13.31 16.78 27.21
N LEU A 272 12.75 15.61 27.53
CA LEU A 272 12.73 15.10 28.91
C LEU A 272 13.90 14.15 29.20
N ILE A 273 14.20 13.22 28.30
CA ILE A 273 15.23 12.20 28.54
C ILE A 273 16.64 12.75 28.28
N GLU A 274 16.87 13.45 27.15
CA GLU A 274 18.21 13.93 26.79
C GLU A 274 18.67 15.16 27.60
N PHE A 275 17.77 16.08 27.96
CA PHE A 275 18.13 17.23 28.81
C PHE A 275 18.18 16.87 30.30
N GLY A 276 17.33 15.94 30.77
CA GLY A 276 17.41 15.43 32.14
C GLY A 276 18.72 14.65 32.41
N SER A 277 19.22 13.91 31.41
CA SER A 277 20.49 13.19 31.48
C SER A 277 21.74 14.10 31.41
N LYS A 278 21.63 15.31 30.85
CA LYS A 278 22.75 16.28 30.75
C LYS A 278 22.74 17.31 31.88
N GLY A 279 21.66 17.37 32.68
CA GLY A 279 21.49 18.26 33.83
C GLY A 279 21.69 17.60 35.19
N ALA A 280 22.13 16.33 35.23
CA ALA A 280 22.47 15.57 36.44
C ALA A 280 23.96 15.19 36.45
#